data_AF-A0A379G2K7-F1
#
_entry.id   AF-A0A379G2K7-F1
#
_cell.length_a   1.000
_cell.length_b   1.000
_cell.length_c   1.000
_cell.angle_alpha   90.00
_cell.angle_beta   90.00
_cell.angle_gamma   90.00
#
_symmetry.space_group_name_H-M   'P 1'
#
loop_
_entity.id
_entity.type
_entity.pdbx_description
1 polymer ?
#
loop_
_entity_poly.entity_id
_entity_poly.type
_entity_poly.pdbx_seq_one_letter_code
_entity_poly.pdbx_strand_id
1 'polypeptide(L)'
;MIEQVTMNGSRTGTGNEDLKQVITRIGTLMRTLRESMRELGLEKSVQQAVASIPDGKDRLRYIAQMTAQAAEKTLNGIDVIKPLQVNMNKNAIALQQQWQAVASNDVPAELRESTQDFLGTVIQDSEVTKAELMEIMMAQDFQDLTGQVVKKMMEVVEEAEKQLLALLMENTPPEMRAKTQSESLLNGPQINKEGVNVMASQSQVDDLLDELGF
;
A
#
# COMPACT_ATOMS: atom_id res chain seq x y z
N MET A 1 7.08 15.47 -78.36
CA MET A 1 7.44 14.12 -77.90
C MET A 1 7.84 14.25 -76.44
N ILE A 2 7.28 13.38 -75.58
CA ILE A 2 7.58 13.19 -74.15
C ILE A 2 6.97 14.26 -73.22
N GLU A 3 6.33 14.00 -72.08
CA GLU A 3 5.52 12.90 -71.50
C GLU A 3 4.95 13.49 -70.19
N GLN A 4 3.86 12.89 -69.69
CA GLN A 4 3.07 13.27 -68.52
C GLN A 4 3.89 13.45 -67.22
N VAL A 5 3.43 14.31 -66.31
CA VAL A 5 3.07 13.92 -64.93
C VAL A 5 1.98 14.86 -64.41
N THR A 6 0.73 14.39 -64.43
CA THR A 6 -0.34 14.87 -63.54
C THR A 6 -0.24 14.11 -62.23
N MET A 7 0.13 14.78 -61.14
CA MET A 7 -0.02 14.26 -59.78
C MET A 7 -1.14 15.04 -59.07
N ASN A 8 -2.26 14.36 -58.92
CA ASN A 8 -3.50 14.82 -58.32
C ASN A 8 -3.33 14.84 -56.79
N GLY A 9 -3.13 16.02 -56.20
CA GLY A 9 -3.04 16.22 -54.76
C GLY A 9 -4.41 16.51 -54.15
N SER A 10 -5.19 15.47 -53.85
CA SER A 10 -6.39 15.56 -53.01
C SER A 10 -6.33 14.50 -51.90
N ARG A 11 -5.68 14.85 -50.78
CA ARG A 11 -5.63 14.05 -49.55
C ARG A 11 -5.58 14.96 -48.33
N THR A 12 -6.69 15.61 -48.00
CA THR A 12 -6.88 16.30 -46.70
C THR A 12 -8.27 16.13 -46.07
N GLY A 13 -9.21 15.42 -46.73
CA GLY A 13 -10.59 15.25 -46.23
C GLY A 13 -10.86 13.95 -45.45
N THR A 14 -10.14 12.87 -45.71
CA THR A 14 -10.51 11.51 -45.27
C THR A 14 -10.22 11.22 -43.79
N GLY A 15 -9.10 11.71 -43.24
CA GLY A 15 -8.73 11.43 -41.84
C GLY A 15 -9.67 12.06 -40.80
N ASN A 16 -10.37 13.15 -41.16
CA ASN A 16 -11.32 13.81 -40.28
C ASN A 16 -12.71 13.15 -40.34
N GLU A 17 -13.06 12.54 -41.46
CA GLU A 17 -14.29 11.73 -41.60
C GLU A 17 -14.14 10.37 -40.90
N ASP A 18 -12.99 9.72 -40.99
CA ASP A 18 -12.71 8.46 -40.28
C ASP A 18 -12.70 8.66 -38.76
N LEU A 19 -12.07 9.74 -38.26
CA LEU A 19 -12.09 10.07 -36.84
C LEU A 19 -13.52 10.36 -36.34
N LYS A 20 -14.32 11.06 -37.14
CA LYS A 20 -15.74 11.31 -36.83
C LYS A 20 -16.55 10.01 -36.83
N GLN A 21 -16.32 9.09 -37.76
CA GLN A 21 -16.98 7.79 -37.78
C GLN A 21 -16.61 6.95 -36.56
N VAL A 22 -15.32 6.93 -36.16
CA VAL A 22 -14.85 6.22 -34.96
C VAL A 22 -15.49 6.80 -33.70
N ILE A 23 -15.49 8.13 -33.54
CA ILE A 23 -16.13 8.81 -32.40
C ILE A 23 -17.63 8.51 -32.37
N THR A 24 -18.30 8.53 -33.52
CA THR A 24 -19.74 8.22 -33.63
C THR A 24 -20.03 6.77 -33.23
N ARG A 25 -19.19 5.83 -33.67
CA ARG A 25 -19.31 4.40 -33.35
C ARG A 25 -19.12 4.15 -31.85
N ILE A 26 -18.11 4.77 -31.24
CA ILE A 26 -17.86 4.74 -29.79
C ILE A 26 -19.06 5.34 -29.04
N GLY A 27 -19.61 6.46 -29.53
CA GLY A 27 -20.79 7.09 -28.96
C GLY A 27 -22.02 6.19 -28.98
N THR A 28 -22.29 5.50 -30.09
CA THR A 28 -23.37 4.51 -30.17
C THR A 28 -23.15 3.33 -29.25
N LEU A 29 -21.92 2.78 -29.17
CA LEU A 29 -21.61 1.66 -28.29
C LEU A 29 -21.77 2.03 -26.81
N MET A 30 -21.28 3.21 -26.40
CA MET A 30 -21.48 3.70 -25.03
C MET A 30 -22.95 3.93 -24.71
N ARG A 31 -23.76 4.37 -25.68
CA ARG A 31 -25.19 4.57 -25.50
C ARG A 31 -25.95 3.25 -25.39
N THR A 32 -25.62 2.26 -26.22
CA THR A 32 -26.19 0.91 -26.14
C THR A 32 -25.79 0.24 -24.82
N LEU A 33 -24.51 0.31 -24.42
CA LEU A 33 -24.04 -0.17 -23.13
C LEU A 33 -24.81 0.48 -21.99
N ARG A 34 -24.98 1.80 -22.02
CA ARG A 34 -25.72 2.54 -20.99
C ARG A 34 -27.19 2.14 -20.94
N GLU A 35 -27.85 2.00 -22.09
CA GLU A 35 -29.27 1.60 -22.14
C GLU A 35 -29.44 0.16 -21.64
N SER A 36 -28.55 -0.76 -22.03
CA SER A 36 -28.53 -2.13 -21.49
C SER A 36 -28.27 -2.15 -19.98
N MET A 37 -27.32 -1.35 -19.47
CA MET A 37 -27.09 -1.22 -18.02
C MET A 37 -28.30 -0.65 -17.27
N ARG A 38 -29.05 0.25 -17.92
CA ARG A 38 -30.27 0.85 -17.38
C ARG A 38 -31.43 -0.15 -17.38
N GLU A 39 -31.61 -0.92 -18.44
CA GLU A 39 -32.60 -1.99 -18.55
C GLU A 39 -32.34 -3.11 -17.54
N LEU A 40 -31.08 -3.39 -17.25
CA LEU A 40 -30.65 -4.37 -16.25
C LEU A 40 -30.67 -3.84 -14.81
N GLY A 41 -31.08 -2.58 -14.58
CA GLY A 41 -31.11 -1.96 -13.23
C GLY A 41 -29.73 -1.69 -12.62
N LEU A 42 -28.65 -1.90 -13.37
CA LEU A 42 -27.25 -1.83 -12.93
C LEU A 42 -26.74 -0.40 -12.78
N GLU A 43 -27.43 0.59 -13.35
CA GLU A 43 -26.96 1.97 -13.44
C GLU A 43 -26.70 2.58 -12.05
N LYS A 44 -27.52 2.26 -11.04
CA LYS A 44 -27.33 2.76 -9.66
C LYS A 44 -26.18 2.08 -8.92
N SER A 45 -26.11 0.75 -8.94
CA SER A 45 -25.09 0.00 -8.20
C SER A 45 -23.69 0.24 -8.77
N VAL A 46 -23.56 0.29 -10.10
CA VAL A 46 -22.27 0.61 -10.73
C VAL A 46 -21.89 2.08 -10.50
N GLN A 47 -22.85 3.02 -10.54
CA GLN A 47 -22.56 4.41 -10.18
C GLN A 47 -22.09 4.54 -8.72
N GLN A 48 -22.69 3.80 -7.78
CA GLN A 48 -22.29 3.81 -6.38
C GLN A 48 -20.89 3.21 -6.18
N ALA A 49 -20.60 2.06 -6.81
CA ALA A 49 -19.28 1.44 -6.75
C ALA A 49 -18.19 2.33 -7.39
N VAL A 50 -18.47 2.95 -8.53
CA VAL A 50 -17.54 3.90 -9.16
C VAL A 50 -17.35 5.15 -8.30
N ALA A 51 -18.39 5.61 -7.61
CA ALA A 51 -18.32 6.77 -6.71
C ALA A 51 -17.51 6.51 -5.43
N SER A 52 -17.33 5.25 -4.99
CA SER A 52 -16.53 4.91 -3.81
C SER A 52 -15.04 4.70 -4.10
N ILE A 53 -14.64 4.49 -5.36
CA ILE A 53 -13.23 4.35 -5.76
C ILE A 53 -12.36 5.55 -5.36
N PRO A 54 -12.77 6.82 -5.56
CA PRO A 54 -11.99 7.97 -5.10
C PRO A 54 -11.75 7.99 -3.59
N ASP A 55 -12.78 7.72 -2.78
CA ASP A 55 -12.68 7.62 -1.31
C ASP A 55 -11.70 6.52 -0.90
N GLY A 56 -11.75 5.38 -1.59
CA GLY A 56 -10.76 4.32 -1.42
C GLY A 56 -9.33 4.80 -1.72
N LYS A 57 -9.10 5.45 -2.85
CA LYS A 57 -7.76 5.95 -3.19
C LYS A 57 -7.22 6.94 -2.15
N ASP A 58 -8.07 7.82 -1.62
CA ASP A 58 -7.66 8.81 -0.63
C ASP A 58 -7.33 8.17 0.72
N ARG A 59 -8.06 7.13 1.12
CA ARG A 59 -7.73 6.30 2.30
C ARG A 59 -6.40 5.56 2.15
N LEU A 60 -6.11 4.97 0.99
CA LEU A 60 -4.82 4.30 0.75
C LEU A 60 -3.67 5.31 0.81
N ARG A 61 -3.85 6.50 0.22
CA ARG A 61 -2.86 7.58 0.29
C ARG A 61 -2.62 8.03 1.72
N TYR A 62 -3.69 8.16 2.50
CA TYR A 62 -3.59 8.50 3.92
C TYR A 62 -2.78 7.47 4.69
N ILE A 63 -3.05 6.17 4.49
CA ILE A 63 -2.26 5.08 5.10
C ILE A 63 -0.79 5.16 4.68
N ALA A 64 -0.52 5.36 3.38
CA ALA A 64 0.85 5.44 2.86
C ALA A 64 1.63 6.63 3.47
N GLN A 65 1.00 7.81 3.51
CA GLN A 65 1.60 9.03 4.05
C GLN A 65 1.96 8.85 5.54
N MET A 66 1.00 8.35 6.30
CA MET A 66 1.18 8.23 7.73
C MET A 66 2.14 7.07 8.10
N THR A 67 2.22 6.01 7.28
CA THR A 67 3.26 4.97 7.39
C THR A 67 4.65 5.57 7.18
N ALA A 68 4.79 6.41 6.14
CA ALA A 68 6.05 7.08 5.86
C ALA A 68 6.47 8.01 7.01
N GLN A 69 5.52 8.77 7.57
CA GLN A 69 5.77 9.65 8.72
C GLN A 69 6.22 8.88 9.97
N ALA A 70 5.57 7.74 10.28
CA ALA A 70 5.95 6.92 11.42
C ALA A 70 7.36 6.31 11.24
N ALA A 71 7.68 5.86 10.02
CA ALA A 71 9.01 5.36 9.68
C ALA A 71 10.08 6.45 9.79
N GLU A 72 9.80 7.65 9.28
CA GLU A 72 10.71 8.79 9.36
C GLU A 72 11.00 9.19 10.82
N LYS A 73 9.97 9.34 11.65
CA LYS A 73 10.15 9.61 13.09
C LYS A 73 10.97 8.53 13.78
N THR A 74 10.69 7.26 13.47
CA THR A 74 11.43 6.12 14.05
C THR A 74 12.91 6.18 13.66
N LEU A 75 13.20 6.42 12.39
CA LEU A 75 14.58 6.47 11.89
C LEU A 75 15.34 7.65 12.49
N ASN A 76 14.71 8.83 12.55
CA ASN A 76 15.32 10.03 13.13
C ASN A 76 15.68 9.83 14.61
N GLY A 77 14.79 9.23 15.40
CA GLY A 77 15.07 8.94 16.81
C GLY A 77 16.20 7.92 16.97
N ILE A 78 16.27 6.90 16.11
CA ILE A 78 17.38 5.94 16.09
C ILE A 78 18.71 6.63 15.75
N ASP A 79 18.72 7.55 14.79
CA ASP A 79 19.91 8.30 14.39
C ASP A 79 20.46 9.19 15.51
N VAL A 80 19.60 9.66 16.42
CA VAL A 80 20.02 10.37 17.64
C VAL A 80 20.49 9.40 18.72
N ILE A 81 19.75 8.33 19.01
CA ILE A 81 20.05 7.39 20.11
C ILE A 81 21.36 6.64 19.87
N LYS A 82 21.58 6.15 18.64
CA LYS A 82 22.69 5.27 18.31
C LYS A 82 24.07 5.85 18.64
N PRO A 83 24.44 7.08 18.24
CA PRO A 83 25.74 7.64 18.59
C PRO A 83 25.93 7.84 20.10
N LEU A 84 24.88 8.17 20.85
CA LEU A 84 24.94 8.28 22.31
C LEU A 84 25.33 6.94 22.94
N GLN A 85 24.65 5.86 22.54
CA GLN A 85 24.94 4.51 23.05
C GLN A 85 26.35 4.02 22.68
N VAL A 86 26.82 4.32 21.47
CA VAL A 86 28.18 3.98 21.02
C VAL A 86 29.23 4.74 21.85
N ASN A 87 29.06 6.04 22.04
CA ASN A 87 29.99 6.87 22.80
C ASN A 87 29.99 6.48 24.28
N MET A 88 28.82 6.25 24.87
CA MET A 88 28.69 5.83 26.25
C MET A 88 29.41 4.49 26.50
N ASN A 89 29.22 3.49 25.63
CA ASN A 89 29.90 2.20 25.77
C ASN A 89 31.43 2.34 25.60
N LYS A 90 31.88 3.13 24.61
CA LYS A 90 33.31 3.39 24.40
C LYS A 90 33.96 4.02 25.63
N ASN A 91 33.33 5.04 26.22
CA ASN A 91 33.83 5.73 27.40
C ASN A 91 33.81 4.83 28.64
N ALA A 92 32.75 4.01 28.79
CA ALA A 92 32.66 3.02 29.87
C ALA A 92 33.81 2.00 29.81
N ILE A 93 34.11 1.45 28.63
CA ILE A 93 35.22 0.51 28.42
C ILE A 93 36.56 1.18 28.75
N ALA A 94 36.77 2.41 28.28
CA ALA A 94 38.01 3.15 28.54
C ALA A 94 38.22 3.39 30.04
N LEU A 95 37.18 3.83 30.76
CA LEU A 95 37.24 4.01 32.21
C LEU A 95 37.44 2.68 32.93
N GLN A 96 36.75 1.61 32.52
CA GLN A 96 36.92 0.28 33.12
C GLN A 96 38.38 -0.19 33.03
N GLN A 97 39.04 0.01 31.88
CA GLN A 97 40.46 -0.33 31.70
C GLN A 97 41.37 0.51 32.61
N GLN A 98 41.10 1.81 32.72
CA GLN A 98 41.88 2.70 33.60
C GLN A 98 41.73 2.27 35.08
N TRP A 99 40.51 1.96 35.52
CA TRP A 99 40.24 1.47 36.87
C TRP A 99 40.91 0.11 37.15
N GLN A 100 40.95 -0.80 36.17
CA GLN A 100 41.65 -2.09 36.31
C GLN A 100 43.17 -1.93 36.40
N ALA A 101 43.73 -0.88 35.80
CA ALA A 101 45.17 -0.60 35.85
C ALA A 101 45.60 0.03 37.20
N VAL A 102 44.67 0.46 38.05
CA VAL A 102 44.97 0.99 39.38
C VAL A 102 45.37 -0.17 40.31
N ALA A 103 46.68 -0.37 40.46
CA ALA A 103 47.24 -1.45 41.29
C ALA A 103 47.46 -1.06 42.76
N SER A 104 47.27 0.22 43.12
CA SER A 104 47.52 0.75 44.46
C SER A 104 46.23 1.28 45.09
N ASN A 105 46.20 1.41 46.42
CA ASN A 105 45.07 2.02 47.12
C ASN A 105 44.92 3.53 46.85
N ASP A 106 45.86 4.15 46.14
CA ASP A 106 45.77 5.55 45.74
C ASP A 106 45.21 5.67 44.32
N VAL A 107 44.01 6.24 44.22
CA VAL A 107 43.31 6.45 42.94
C VAL A 107 43.66 7.83 42.40
N PRO A 108 44.20 7.93 41.17
CA PRO A 108 44.52 9.21 40.54
C PRO A 108 43.34 10.17 40.55
N ALA A 109 43.59 11.45 40.84
CA ALA A 109 42.55 12.48 40.85
C ALA A 109 41.85 12.60 39.48
N GLU A 110 42.63 12.54 38.39
CA GLU A 110 42.14 12.59 37.01
C GLU A 110 41.15 11.46 36.68
N LEU A 111 41.37 10.25 37.23
CA LEU A 111 40.46 9.12 37.02
C LEU A 111 39.14 9.32 37.77
N ARG A 112 39.19 9.91 38.98
CA ARG A 112 37.99 10.27 39.74
C ARG A 112 37.16 11.33 39.03
N GLU A 113 37.82 12.38 38.53
CA GLU A 113 37.18 13.45 37.76
C GLU A 113 36.57 12.92 36.45
N SER A 114 37.34 12.15 35.67
CA SER A 114 36.85 11.53 34.43
C SER A 114 35.66 10.60 34.66
N THR A 115 35.64 9.87 35.79
CA THR A 115 34.51 9.04 36.18
C THR A 115 33.30 9.89 36.53
N GLN A 116 33.47 10.99 37.26
CA GLN A 116 32.39 11.91 37.61
C GLN A 116 31.79 12.57 36.37
N ASP A 117 32.62 13.01 35.43
CA ASP A 117 32.17 13.59 34.16
C ASP A 117 31.42 12.58 33.29
N PHE A 118 31.91 11.34 33.25
CA PHE A 118 31.22 10.25 32.56
C PHE A 118 29.85 9.95 33.18
N LEU A 119 29.72 9.94 34.51
CA LEU A 119 28.43 9.77 35.17
C LEU A 119 27.46 10.91 34.82
N GLY A 120 27.94 12.16 34.74
CA GLY A 120 27.14 13.29 34.26
C GLY A 120 26.66 13.09 32.83
N THR A 121 27.55 12.63 31.94
CA THR A 121 27.23 12.32 30.54
C THR A 121 26.19 11.21 30.43
N VAL A 122 26.32 10.13 31.21
CA VAL A 122 25.35 9.01 31.22
C VAL A 122 23.96 9.49 31.62
N ILE A 123 23.85 10.35 32.64
CA ILE A 123 22.56 10.90 33.08
C ILE A 123 21.92 11.71 31.93
N GLN A 124 22.69 12.59 31.29
CA GLN A 124 22.21 13.41 30.19
C GLN A 124 21.79 12.58 28.97
N ASP A 125 22.66 11.68 28.50
CA ASP A 125 22.41 10.83 27.34
C ASP A 125 21.24 9.86 27.57
N SER A 126 21.03 9.42 28.81
CA SER A 126 19.88 8.60 29.21
C SER A 126 18.57 9.37 29.10
N GLU A 127 18.51 10.62 29.55
CA GLU A 127 17.31 11.47 29.40
C GLU A 127 17.01 11.77 27.93
N VAL A 128 18.04 12.04 27.11
CA VAL A 128 17.86 12.21 25.66
C VAL A 128 17.35 10.92 25.02
N THR A 129 17.96 9.78 25.33
CA THR A 129 17.53 8.48 24.80
C THR A 129 16.06 8.20 25.16
N LYS A 130 15.68 8.47 26.40
CA LYS A 130 14.32 8.30 26.88
C LYS A 130 13.33 9.20 26.13
N ALA A 131 13.68 10.46 25.88
CA ALA A 131 12.85 11.39 25.11
C ALA A 131 12.63 10.90 23.68
N GLU A 132 13.70 10.48 22.99
CA GLU A 132 13.62 9.94 21.63
C GLU A 132 12.79 8.64 21.59
N LEU A 133 12.95 7.73 22.55
CA LEU A 133 12.12 6.52 22.64
C LEU A 133 10.64 6.84 22.85
N MET A 134 10.30 7.91 23.58
CA MET A 134 8.92 8.37 23.72
C MET A 134 8.37 8.95 22.41
N GLU A 135 9.16 9.73 21.67
CA GLU A 135 8.75 10.22 20.34
C GLU A 135 8.54 9.08 19.34
N ILE A 136 9.41 8.05 19.36
CA ILE A 136 9.24 6.83 18.56
C ILE A 136 7.95 6.10 18.95
N MET A 137 7.68 5.97 20.26
CA MET A 137 6.46 5.32 20.75
C MET A 137 5.20 6.08 20.34
N MET A 138 5.19 7.42 20.47
CA MET A 138 4.06 8.24 20.01
C MET A 138 3.86 8.17 18.49
N ALA A 139 4.94 7.98 17.71
CA ALA A 139 4.82 7.75 16.28
C ALA A 139 4.06 6.45 15.95
N GLN A 140 3.95 5.50 16.88
CA GLN A 140 3.24 4.23 16.72
C GLN A 140 1.72 4.36 16.88
N ASP A 141 1.19 5.47 17.43
CA ASP A 141 -0.26 5.77 17.46
C ASP A 141 -0.89 5.81 16.06
N PHE A 142 -0.04 5.90 15.03
CA PHE A 142 -0.40 5.66 13.64
C PHE A 142 -1.08 4.31 13.39
N GLN A 143 -0.70 3.26 14.11
CA GLN A 143 -1.23 1.91 13.90
C GLN A 143 -2.73 1.82 14.19
N ASP A 144 -3.24 2.51 15.21
CA ASP A 144 -4.68 2.53 15.52
C ASP A 144 -5.47 3.24 14.41
N LEU A 145 -4.96 4.39 13.98
CA LEU A 145 -5.59 5.20 12.95
C LEU A 145 -5.61 4.49 11.58
N THR A 146 -4.53 3.80 11.22
CA THR A 146 -4.49 2.96 10.00
C THR A 146 -5.37 1.73 10.12
N GLY A 147 -5.41 1.08 11.28
CA GLY A 147 -6.30 -0.06 11.51
C GLY A 147 -7.76 0.31 11.26
N GLN A 148 -8.18 1.48 11.75
CA GLN A 148 -9.54 1.99 11.49
C GLN A 148 -9.79 2.30 10.01
N VAL A 149 -8.82 2.87 9.30
CA VAL A 149 -8.97 3.19 7.87
C VAL A 149 -9.00 1.91 7.01
N VAL A 150 -8.14 0.93 7.31
CA VAL A 150 -8.14 -0.39 6.66
C VAL A 150 -9.47 -1.10 6.89
N LYS A 151 -10.01 -1.07 8.11
CA LYS A 151 -11.31 -1.68 8.42
C LYS A 151 -12.43 -1.07 7.58
N LYS A 152 -12.52 0.26 7.52
CA LYS A 152 -13.51 0.97 6.68
C LYS A 152 -13.33 0.63 5.19
N MET A 153 -12.10 0.44 4.74
CA MET A 153 -11.82 -0.02 3.39
C MET A 153 -12.34 -1.42 3.11
N MET A 154 -12.09 -2.35 4.03
CA MET A 154 -12.60 -3.71 3.91
C MET A 154 -14.12 -3.71 3.82
N GLU A 155 -14.81 -2.89 4.61
CA GLU A 155 -16.27 -2.72 4.55
C GLU A 155 -16.72 -2.20 3.16
N VAL A 156 -16.01 -1.23 2.58
CA VAL A 156 -16.32 -0.71 1.23
C VAL A 156 -16.11 -1.76 0.14
N VAL A 157 -15.03 -2.55 0.24
CA VAL A 157 -14.72 -3.61 -0.72
C VAL A 157 -15.74 -4.76 -0.60
N GLU A 158 -16.10 -5.17 0.62
CA GLU A 158 -17.08 -6.22 0.87
C GLU A 158 -18.48 -5.82 0.36
N GLU A 159 -18.85 -4.55 0.53
CA GLU A 159 -20.11 -4.03 -0.02
C GLU A 159 -20.09 -4.01 -1.55
N ALA A 160 -19.00 -3.58 -2.18
CA ALA A 160 -18.85 -3.61 -3.63
C ALA A 160 -18.89 -5.05 -4.17
N GLU A 161 -18.26 -6.00 -3.48
CA GLU A 161 -18.28 -7.43 -3.82
C GLU A 161 -19.69 -8.00 -3.75
N LYS A 162 -20.44 -7.75 -2.67
CA LYS A 162 -21.84 -8.20 -2.53
C LYS A 162 -22.73 -7.65 -3.64
N GLN A 163 -22.57 -6.37 -3.99
CA GLN A 163 -23.31 -5.77 -5.08
C GLN A 163 -22.98 -6.45 -6.42
N LEU A 164 -21.69 -6.64 -6.74
CA LEU A 164 -21.30 -7.32 -7.98
C LEU A 164 -21.77 -8.78 -8.03
N LEU A 165 -21.71 -9.51 -6.92
CA LEU A 165 -22.25 -10.87 -6.80
C LEU A 165 -23.76 -10.92 -7.02
N ALA A 166 -24.52 -10.00 -6.41
CA ALA A 166 -25.96 -9.91 -6.60
C ALA A 166 -26.32 -9.67 -8.07
N LEU A 167 -25.60 -8.76 -8.74
CA LEU A 167 -25.78 -8.48 -10.16
C LEU A 167 -25.45 -9.69 -11.03
N LEU A 168 -24.36 -10.41 -10.74
CA LEU A 168 -24.03 -11.65 -11.43
C LEU A 168 -25.11 -12.71 -11.23
N MET A 169 -25.58 -12.93 -10.00
CA MET A 169 -26.62 -13.93 -9.71
C MET A 169 -27.96 -13.63 -10.38
N GLU A 170 -28.39 -12.37 -10.41
CA GLU A 170 -29.62 -11.95 -11.08
C GLU A 170 -29.56 -12.19 -12.60
N ASN A 171 -28.38 -12.03 -13.18
CA ASN A 171 -28.15 -12.13 -14.63
C ASN A 171 -27.60 -13.49 -15.09
N THR A 172 -27.35 -14.42 -14.16
CA THR A 172 -26.90 -15.78 -14.46
C THR A 172 -28.11 -16.68 -14.75
N PRO A 173 -28.14 -17.42 -15.88
CA PRO A 173 -29.18 -18.39 -16.19
C PRO A 173 -29.36 -19.43 -15.06
N PRO A 174 -30.59 -19.94 -14.81
CA PRO A 174 -30.87 -20.85 -13.70
C PRO A 174 -29.96 -22.09 -13.66
N GLU A 175 -29.55 -22.58 -14.83
CA GLU A 175 -28.68 -23.75 -15.02
C GLU A 175 -27.25 -23.54 -14.51
N MET A 176 -26.76 -22.29 -14.47
CA MET A 176 -25.41 -21.96 -14.00
C MET A 176 -25.36 -21.57 -12.51
N ARG A 177 -26.47 -21.11 -11.91
CA ARG A 177 -26.53 -20.71 -10.49
C ARG A 177 -26.22 -21.86 -9.51
N ALA A 178 -26.54 -23.10 -9.89
CA ALA A 178 -26.28 -24.28 -9.08
C ALA A 178 -24.78 -24.63 -8.95
N LYS A 179 -23.95 -24.23 -9.93
CA LYS A 179 -22.49 -24.44 -9.90
C LYS A 179 -21.77 -23.38 -9.06
N THR A 180 -22.21 -22.13 -9.10
CA THR A 180 -21.57 -21.01 -8.38
C THR A 180 -21.74 -21.11 -6.85
N GLN A 181 -22.86 -21.65 -6.35
CA GLN A 181 -23.05 -21.85 -4.89
C GLN A 181 -22.11 -22.91 -4.29
N SER A 182 -21.67 -23.89 -5.09
CA SER A 182 -20.70 -24.90 -4.65
C SER A 182 -19.26 -24.37 -4.60
N GLU A 183 -18.90 -23.39 -5.42
CA GLU A 183 -17.53 -22.84 -5.52
C GLU A 183 -17.32 -21.58 -4.66
N SER A 184 -18.37 -20.80 -4.40
CA SER A 184 -18.30 -19.59 -3.57
C SER A 184 -17.89 -19.85 -2.11
N LEU A 185 -17.97 -21.09 -1.63
CA LEU A 185 -17.55 -21.49 -0.28
C LEU A 185 -16.02 -21.73 -0.16
N LEU A 186 -15.26 -21.72 -1.27
CA LEU A 186 -13.82 -21.96 -1.26
C LEU A 186 -12.95 -20.71 -1.38
N ASN A 187 -13.51 -19.54 -1.74
CA ASN A 187 -12.73 -18.34 -2.09
C ASN A 187 -12.81 -17.22 -1.03
N GLY A 188 -12.56 -17.55 0.23
CA GLY A 188 -12.14 -16.55 1.23
C GLY A 188 -10.62 -16.40 1.24
N PRO A 189 -10.05 -15.29 1.76
CA PRO A 189 -8.62 -15.20 1.96
C PRO A 189 -8.18 -16.35 2.86
N GLN A 190 -7.43 -17.31 2.30
CA GLN A 190 -6.81 -18.37 3.07
C GLN A 190 -5.68 -17.75 3.90
N ILE A 191 -6.04 -17.14 5.01
CA ILE A 191 -5.10 -16.79 6.06
C ILE A 191 -4.72 -18.11 6.70
N ASN A 192 -3.75 -18.78 6.08
CA ASN A 192 -3.03 -19.90 6.67
C ASN A 192 -2.40 -19.39 7.96
N LYS A 193 -3.06 -19.68 9.09
CA LYS A 193 -2.39 -19.69 10.38
C LYS A 193 -1.49 -20.91 10.32
N GLU A 194 -0.20 -20.65 10.16
CA GLU A 194 0.92 -21.59 10.10
C GLU A 194 1.46 -21.87 8.68
N GLY A 195 2.61 -21.24 8.40
CA GLY A 195 3.75 -21.93 7.81
C GLY A 195 3.78 -22.17 6.29
N VAL A 196 4.45 -21.24 5.59
CA VAL A 196 5.32 -21.47 4.42
C VAL A 196 4.66 -21.99 3.12
N ASN A 197 4.91 -21.22 2.05
CA ASN A 197 4.62 -21.45 0.63
C ASN A 197 3.18 -21.22 0.14
N VAL A 198 2.88 -19.95 -0.13
CA VAL A 198 1.84 -19.56 -1.10
C VAL A 198 2.52 -19.19 -2.42
N MET A 199 2.61 -20.16 -3.32
CA MET A 199 2.59 -19.95 -4.76
C MET A 199 1.42 -20.78 -5.29
N ALA A 200 0.19 -20.33 -5.03
CA ALA A 200 -0.97 -20.74 -5.82
C ALA A 200 -0.94 -19.86 -7.08
N SER A 201 -0.26 -20.39 -8.09
CA SER A 201 0.09 -19.74 -9.33
C SER A 201 -1.15 -19.41 -10.16
N GLN A 202 -1.09 -18.23 -10.78
CA GLN A 202 -1.67 -17.76 -12.04
C GLN A 202 -2.29 -18.79 -13.02
N SER A 203 -1.93 -20.07 -12.97
CA SER A 203 -2.47 -21.14 -13.82
C SER A 203 -3.98 -21.35 -13.67
N GLN A 204 -4.55 -21.15 -12.48
CA GLN A 204 -6.00 -21.30 -12.28
C GLN A 204 -6.81 -20.13 -12.84
N VAL A 205 -6.16 -18.99 -13.10
CA VAL A 205 -6.79 -17.85 -13.78
C VAL A 205 -6.80 -18.06 -15.29
N ASP A 206 -5.72 -18.63 -15.84
CA ASP A 206 -5.65 -18.98 -17.28
C ASP A 206 -6.66 -20.09 -17.64
N ASP A 207 -6.83 -21.11 -16.79
CA ASP A 207 -7.80 -22.18 -17.00
C ASP A 207 -9.25 -21.66 -17.08
N LEU A 208 -9.56 -20.60 -16.33
CA LEU A 208 -10.88 -19.96 -16.31
C LEU A 208 -11.12 -19.06 -17.53
N LEU A 209 -10.06 -18.50 -18.11
CA LEU A 209 -10.12 -17.68 -19.32
C LEU A 209 -10.28 -18.56 -20.58
N ASP A 210 -9.58 -19.70 -20.62
CA ASP A 210 -9.69 -20.70 -21.68
C ASP A 210 -11.11 -21.30 -21.78
N GLU A 211 -11.77 -21.59 -20.65
CA GLU A 211 -13.16 -22.11 -20.65
C GLU A 211 -14.21 -21.07 -21.06
N LEU A 212 -13.91 -19.77 -20.90
CA LEU A 212 -14.78 -18.67 -21.32
C LEU A 212 -14.50 -18.19 -22.76
N GLY A 213 -13.49 -18.78 -23.42
CA GLY A 213 -13.17 -18.53 -24.82
C GLY A 213 -12.38 -17.25 -25.10
N PHE A 214 -11.53 -16.83 -24.16
CA PHE A 214 -10.53 -15.77 -24.35
C PHE A 214 -9.12 -16.31 -24.41
#